data_AF-A0A848VKZ9-F1
#
_entry.id   AF-A0A848VKZ9-F1
#
_cell.length_a   1.000
_cell.length_b   1.000
_cell.length_c   1.000
_cell.angle_alpha   90.00
_cell.angle_beta   90.00
_cell.angle_gamma   90.00
#
_symmetry.space_group_name_H-M   'P 1'
#
loop_
_entity.id
_entity.type
_entity.pdbx_description
1 polymer ?
#
loop_
_entity_poly.entity_id
_entity_poly.type
_entity_poly.pdbx_seq_one_letter_code
_entity_poly.pdbx_strand_id
1 'polypeptide(L)'
;MAFSSGGGPLTLTVSAATAGSEPTDVTDATSEVTWDGDFGVTAKITVATVCPTQSFGLYVTLTVTSWGSGTSGTEQSEVQLTDGMADADLFRDIPTTAPGRQGVATLTYRASATASQGNTADNGDDIHTVTYTILAQ
;
A
#
# COMPACT_ATOMS: atom_id res chain seq x y z
N MET A 1 13.28 15.85 5.50
CA MET A 1 12.55 14.62 5.15
C MET A 1 12.71 14.25 3.68
N ALA A 2 13.13 13.02 3.40
CA ALA A 2 13.13 12.42 2.07
C ALA A 2 12.32 11.13 2.09
N PHE A 3 11.48 10.93 1.09
CA PHE A 3 10.67 9.74 0.87
C PHE A 3 11.03 9.18 -0.50
N SER A 4 11.30 7.89 -0.58
CA SER A 4 11.33 7.22 -1.87
C SER A 4 10.53 5.94 -1.80
N SER A 5 9.56 5.83 -2.70
CA SER A 5 8.87 4.59 -3.00
C SER A 5 9.51 3.99 -4.26
N GLY A 6 10.06 2.78 -4.13
CA GLY A 6 10.43 1.96 -5.27
C GLY A 6 9.23 1.10 -5.67
N GLY A 7 8.69 1.28 -6.87
CA GLY A 7 7.55 0.52 -7.38
C GLY A 7 7.02 1.18 -8.65
N GLY A 8 7.08 0.45 -9.77
CA GLY A 8 6.46 0.89 -11.02
C GLY A 8 4.93 0.79 -10.95
N PRO A 9 4.20 1.23 -11.99
CA PRO A 9 2.78 0.92 -12.11
C PRO A 9 2.55 -0.58 -11.91
N LEU A 10 1.69 -0.92 -10.95
CA LEU A 10 1.40 -2.28 -10.55
C LEU A 10 0.34 -2.86 -11.48
N THR A 11 0.70 -3.90 -12.24
CA THR A 11 -0.26 -4.67 -13.02
C THR A 11 -0.64 -5.92 -12.23
N LEU A 12 -1.79 -5.87 -11.54
CA LEU A 12 -2.37 -7.03 -10.86
C LEU A 12 -3.39 -7.69 -11.79
N THR A 13 -3.06 -8.86 -12.31
CA THR A 13 -3.94 -9.60 -13.24
C THR A 13 -4.65 -10.74 -12.52
N VAL A 14 -5.96 -10.61 -12.29
CA VAL A 14 -6.81 -11.71 -11.80
C VAL A 14 -7.13 -12.62 -12.99
N SER A 15 -6.40 -13.73 -13.13
CA SER A 15 -6.57 -14.67 -14.23
C SER A 15 -7.79 -15.58 -14.02
N ALA A 16 -8.88 -15.23 -14.71
CA ALA A 16 -10.09 -16.04 -14.92
C ALA A 16 -10.90 -16.44 -13.68
N ALA A 17 -12.04 -15.78 -13.50
CA ALA A 17 -13.12 -16.24 -12.63
C ALA A 17 -14.18 -16.98 -13.45
N THR A 18 -14.69 -18.12 -12.94
CA THR A 18 -15.92 -18.71 -13.49
C THR A 18 -17.08 -17.77 -13.15
N ALA A 19 -18.05 -17.57 -14.06
CA ALA A 19 -19.21 -16.72 -13.76
C ALA A 19 -19.89 -17.16 -12.44
N GLY A 20 -19.97 -16.26 -11.46
CA GLY A 20 -20.48 -16.54 -10.11
C GLY A 20 -19.43 -17.03 -9.10
N SER A 21 -18.14 -17.10 -9.45
CA SER A 21 -17.06 -17.42 -8.50
C SER A 21 -16.35 -16.18 -7.95
N GLU A 22 -15.74 -16.34 -6.78
CA GLU A 22 -14.73 -15.43 -6.22
C GLU A 22 -13.35 -15.95 -6.66
N PRO A 23 -12.69 -15.35 -7.67
CA PRO A 23 -11.32 -15.70 -8.03
C PRO A 23 -10.36 -15.42 -6.88
N THR A 24 -9.23 -16.14 -6.88
CA THR A 24 -8.16 -15.95 -5.88
C THR A 24 -7.59 -14.54 -5.98
N ASP A 25 -7.39 -13.91 -4.82
CA ASP A 25 -6.75 -12.61 -4.74
C ASP A 25 -5.35 -12.62 -5.37
N VAL A 26 -4.99 -11.51 -6.01
CA VAL A 26 -3.66 -11.30 -6.57
C VAL A 26 -2.89 -10.37 -5.66
N THR A 27 -1.67 -10.76 -5.30
CA THR A 27 -0.81 -9.98 -4.40
C THR A 27 0.46 -9.51 -5.11
N ASP A 28 0.86 -8.26 -4.89
CA ASP A 28 2.19 -7.74 -5.22
C ASP A 28 2.88 -7.25 -3.96
N ALA A 29 4.11 -7.69 -3.72
CA ALA A 29 4.96 -7.28 -2.60
C ALA A 29 6.31 -6.72 -3.07
N THR A 30 6.37 -6.19 -4.30
CA THR A 30 7.62 -5.70 -4.91
C THR A 30 7.93 -4.26 -4.54
N SER A 31 6.93 -3.56 -3.99
CA SER A 31 7.05 -2.15 -3.64
C SER A 31 7.77 -1.95 -2.31
N GLU A 32 8.80 -1.12 -2.32
CA GLU A 32 9.57 -0.74 -1.14
C GLU A 32 9.31 0.72 -0.79
N VAL A 33 9.17 0.99 0.51
CA VAL A 33 9.08 2.34 1.07
C VAL A 33 10.28 2.56 1.97
N THR A 34 11.04 3.62 1.69
CA THR A 34 12.12 4.07 2.57
C THR A 34 11.81 5.47 3.10
N TRP A 35 12.19 5.70 4.35
CA TRP A 35 11.98 6.99 5.00
C TRP A 35 13.18 7.46 5.81
N ASP A 36 13.36 8.77 5.81
CA ASP A 36 14.26 9.49 6.70
C ASP A 36 13.52 10.68 7.32
N GLY A 37 13.16 10.53 8.61
CA GLY A 37 12.34 11.48 9.35
C GLY A 37 13.12 12.59 10.07
N ASP A 38 12.53 13.78 10.20
CA ASP A 38 13.17 14.95 10.83
C ASP A 38 13.27 14.85 12.36
N PHE A 39 14.48 15.04 12.92
CA PHE A 39 14.77 14.88 14.36
C PHE A 39 13.91 15.79 15.27
N GLY A 40 13.44 15.24 16.39
CA GLY A 40 12.63 15.92 17.41
C GLY A 40 11.10 15.75 17.32
N VAL A 41 10.54 15.25 16.20
CA VAL A 41 9.07 15.13 16.01
C VAL A 41 8.65 13.68 15.78
N THR A 42 7.49 13.27 16.29
CA THR A 42 6.86 11.97 15.99
C THR A 42 6.31 11.99 14.57
N ALA A 43 6.44 10.89 13.83
CA ALA A 43 5.98 10.80 12.46
C ALA A 43 5.06 9.61 12.24
N LYS A 44 4.26 9.69 11.17
CA LYS A 44 3.42 8.59 10.69
C LYS A 44 3.48 8.47 9.17
N ILE A 45 3.25 7.28 8.66
CA ILE A 45 3.04 7.01 7.22
C ILE A 45 1.54 6.92 6.98
N THR A 46 1.03 7.73 6.05
CA THR A 46 -0.35 7.67 5.58
C THR A 46 -0.42 7.25 4.12
N VAL A 47 -1.57 6.69 3.73
CA VAL A 47 -1.91 6.32 2.37
C VAL A 47 -3.23 6.94 1.97
N ALA A 48 -3.31 7.37 0.71
CA ALA A 48 -4.54 7.72 0.04
C ALA A 48 -4.51 7.14 -1.38
N THR A 49 -5.68 6.99 -2.00
CA THR A 49 -5.80 6.50 -3.37
C THR A 49 -6.79 7.32 -4.17
N VAL A 50 -6.55 7.43 -5.48
CA VAL A 50 -7.52 7.92 -6.45
C VAL A 50 -7.63 6.87 -7.55
N CYS A 51 -8.84 6.38 -7.78
CA CYS A 51 -9.20 5.39 -8.79
C CYS A 51 -10.68 5.56 -9.21
N PRO A 52 -10.96 6.48 -10.15
CA PRO A 52 -12.33 6.87 -10.53
C PRO A 52 -13.18 5.73 -11.14
N THR A 53 -12.57 4.59 -11.45
CA THR A 53 -13.22 3.43 -12.10
C THR A 53 -13.17 2.17 -11.24
N GLN A 54 -12.83 2.28 -9.95
CA GLN A 54 -12.66 1.14 -9.07
C GLN A 54 -13.93 0.28 -8.97
N SER A 55 -13.90 -0.90 -9.57
CA SER A 55 -14.98 -1.89 -9.51
C SER A 55 -14.62 -3.11 -8.65
N PHE A 56 -13.39 -3.16 -8.12
CA PHE A 56 -12.83 -4.27 -7.34
C PHE A 56 -12.24 -3.78 -6.00
N GLY A 57 -12.05 -4.70 -5.06
CA GLY A 57 -11.41 -4.39 -3.78
C GLY A 57 -9.90 -4.30 -3.94
N LEU A 58 -9.30 -3.17 -3.56
CA LEU A 58 -7.86 -3.02 -3.44
C LEU A 58 -7.51 -2.83 -1.98
N TYR A 59 -6.47 -3.52 -1.52
CA TYR A 59 -5.99 -3.47 -0.15
C TYR A 59 -4.47 -3.30 -0.16
N VAL A 60 -3.96 -2.66 0.89
CA VAL A 60 -2.52 -2.53 1.09
C VAL A 60 -2.17 -2.84 2.54
N THR A 61 -1.09 -3.60 2.71
CA THR A 61 -0.47 -3.91 3.99
C THR A 61 0.96 -3.38 3.97
N LEU A 62 1.40 -2.79 5.08
CA LEU A 62 2.78 -2.35 5.26
C LEU A 62 3.49 -3.28 6.23
N THR A 63 4.63 -3.83 5.81
CA THR A 63 5.49 -4.65 6.66
C THR A 63 6.83 -3.95 6.86
N VAL A 64 7.10 -3.50 8.08
CA VAL A 64 8.39 -2.86 8.41
C VAL A 64 9.49 -3.92 8.40
N THR A 65 10.40 -3.82 7.44
CA THR A 65 11.50 -4.79 7.27
C THR A 65 12.69 -4.41 8.12
N SER A 66 12.95 -3.12 8.29
CA SER A 66 13.95 -2.62 9.23
C SER A 66 13.64 -1.20 9.65
N TRP A 67 13.92 -0.90 10.92
CA TRP A 67 14.06 0.47 11.39
C TRP A 67 15.05 0.52 12.55
N GLY A 68 15.79 1.61 12.67
CA GLY A 68 16.78 1.74 13.73
C GLY A 68 17.81 0.61 13.81
N SER A 69 18.06 0.10 15.01
CA SER A 69 19.15 -0.83 15.30
C SER A 69 18.74 -2.31 15.37
N GLY A 70 17.51 -2.68 14.97
CA GLY A 70 17.20 -4.11 14.84
C GLY A 70 15.76 -4.57 15.10
N THR A 71 14.73 -3.83 14.71
CA THR A 71 13.38 -4.44 14.61
C THR A 71 13.01 -4.65 13.15
N SER A 72 12.66 -5.88 12.83
CA SER A 72 12.15 -6.37 11.55
C SER A 72 10.86 -7.15 11.81
N GLY A 73 9.89 -7.03 10.90
CA GLY A 73 8.69 -7.87 10.88
C GLY A 73 7.45 -7.30 11.60
N THR A 74 7.37 -5.98 11.83
CA THR A 74 6.10 -5.39 12.29
C THR A 74 5.17 -5.19 11.11
N GLU A 75 4.27 -6.15 10.91
CA GLU A 75 3.16 -6.05 9.98
C GLU A 75 2.10 -5.10 10.56
N GLN A 76 1.70 -4.12 9.75
CA GLN A 76 0.63 -3.19 10.07
C GLN A 76 -0.71 -3.78 9.64
N SER A 77 -1.81 -3.24 10.17
CA SER A 77 -3.14 -3.66 9.72
C SER A 77 -3.33 -3.35 8.24
N GLU A 78 -3.96 -4.28 7.52
CA GLU A 78 -4.36 -4.08 6.13
C GLU A 78 -5.35 -2.91 6.04
N VAL A 79 -5.15 -2.05 5.05
CA VAL A 79 -6.02 -0.90 4.75
C VAL A 79 -6.68 -1.13 3.41
N GLN A 80 -8.01 -1.04 3.37
CA GLN A 80 -8.75 -1.04 2.11
C GLN A 80 -8.59 0.33 1.42
N LEU A 81 -8.14 0.29 0.19
CA LEU A 81 -7.99 1.45 -0.68
C LEU A 81 -9.29 1.65 -1.47
N THR A 82 -9.95 2.78 -1.24
CA THR A 82 -11.19 3.17 -1.93
C THR A 82 -11.03 4.52 -2.62
N ASP A 83 -11.60 4.67 -3.81
CA ASP A 83 -11.53 5.94 -4.55
C ASP A 83 -11.99 7.14 -3.71
N GLY A 84 -11.14 8.17 -3.66
CA GLY A 84 -11.41 9.39 -2.91
C GLY A 84 -11.41 9.21 -1.38
N MET A 85 -10.83 8.12 -0.86
CA MET A 85 -10.69 7.94 0.59
C MET A 85 -9.92 9.08 1.24
N ALA A 86 -10.27 9.38 2.50
CA ALA A 86 -9.42 10.22 3.34
C ALA A 86 -8.09 9.49 3.66
N ASP A 87 -7.04 10.27 3.94
CA ASP A 87 -5.75 9.75 4.36
C ASP A 87 -5.91 8.75 5.52
N ALA A 88 -5.47 7.51 5.29
CA ALA A 88 -5.46 6.46 6.30
C ALA A 88 -4.05 6.22 6.81
N ASP A 89 -3.90 6.04 8.13
CA ASP A 89 -2.60 5.72 8.71
C ASP A 89 -2.21 4.27 8.39
N LEU A 90 -1.04 4.07 7.77
CA LEU A 90 -0.43 2.75 7.61
C LEU A 90 0.54 2.43 8.73
N PHE A 91 1.30 3.40 9.19
CA PHE A 91 2.24 3.18 10.29
C PHE A 91 2.25 4.38 11.22
N ARG A 92 1.92 4.15 12.48
CA ARG A 92 1.87 5.18 13.52
C ARG A 92 3.12 5.11 14.40
N ASP A 93 3.38 6.21 15.10
CA ASP A 93 4.35 6.28 16.19
C ASP A 93 5.79 5.96 15.77
N ILE A 94 6.24 6.48 14.63
CA ILE A 94 7.65 6.35 14.23
C ILE A 94 8.53 7.01 15.30
N PRO A 95 9.48 6.27 15.92
CA PRO A 95 10.28 6.73 17.04
C PRO A 95 11.01 8.02 16.75
N THR A 96 11.09 8.85 17.78
CA THR A 96 11.70 10.17 17.69
C THR A 96 13.22 10.17 17.86
N THR A 97 13.85 9.01 17.93
CA THR A 97 15.29 8.86 18.20
C THR A 97 15.97 8.13 17.05
N ALA A 98 17.14 8.62 16.64
CA ALA A 98 18.02 7.86 15.74
C ALA A 98 18.59 6.62 16.47
N PRO A 99 18.79 5.48 15.78
CA PRO A 99 18.53 5.27 14.35
C PRO A 99 17.06 4.96 14.01
N GLY A 100 16.15 4.79 14.99
CA GLY A 100 14.74 4.40 14.80
C GLY A 100 13.86 5.31 13.93
N ARG A 101 14.41 6.43 13.45
CA ARG A 101 13.79 7.37 12.50
C ARG A 101 13.99 7.03 11.03
N GLN A 102 14.96 6.16 10.74
CA GLN A 102 15.24 5.66 9.40
C GLN A 102 14.74 4.23 9.33
N GLY A 103 14.06 3.92 8.23
CA GLY A 103 13.54 2.58 8.05
C GLY A 103 13.16 2.28 6.61
N VAL A 104 12.91 1.00 6.42
CA VAL A 104 12.50 0.37 5.18
C VAL A 104 11.29 -0.50 5.49
N ALA A 105 10.31 -0.47 4.60
CA ALA A 105 9.14 -1.34 4.65
C ALA A 105 8.82 -1.88 3.25
N THR A 106 8.20 -3.05 3.23
CA THR A 106 7.59 -3.61 2.03
C THR A 106 6.10 -3.30 2.06
N LEU A 107 5.56 -2.83 0.94
CA LEU A 107 4.12 -2.71 0.72
C LEU A 107 3.65 -3.96 -0.02
N THR A 108 2.65 -4.62 0.56
CA THR A 108 1.94 -5.72 -0.10
C THR A 108 0.57 -5.24 -0.52
N TYR A 109 0.32 -5.16 -1.82
CA TYR A 109 -1.00 -4.87 -2.37
C TYR A 109 -1.74 -6.17 -2.63
N ARG A 110 -3.04 -6.18 -2.34
CA ARG A 110 -3.93 -7.29 -2.62
C ARG A 110 -5.13 -6.76 -3.40
N ALA A 111 -5.34 -7.28 -4.61
CA ALA A 111 -6.55 -7.03 -5.38
C ALA A 111 -7.49 -8.23 -5.27
N SER A 112 -8.76 -7.95 -5.00
CA SER A 112 -9.84 -8.91 -4.91
C SER A 112 -11.00 -8.46 -5.78
N ALA A 113 -11.46 -9.32 -6.67
CA ALA A 113 -12.58 -9.05 -7.57
C ALA A 113 -13.49 -10.27 -7.62
N THR A 114 -14.77 -10.10 -7.95
CA THR A 114 -15.71 -11.17 -8.26
C THR A 114 -15.81 -11.34 -9.78
N ALA A 115 -16.26 -12.50 -10.24
CA ALA A 115 -16.51 -12.72 -11.67
C ALA A 115 -17.48 -11.70 -12.28
N SER A 116 -18.46 -11.23 -11.52
CA SER A 116 -19.43 -10.19 -11.93
C SER A 116 -18.83 -8.79 -12.03
N GLN A 117 -17.67 -8.57 -11.41
CA GLN A 117 -16.89 -7.34 -11.56
C GLN A 117 -15.91 -7.43 -12.75
N GLY A 118 -15.83 -8.60 -13.40
CA GLY A 118 -15.13 -8.80 -14.66
C GLY A 118 -15.95 -8.23 -15.83
N ASN A 119 -15.29 -7.44 -16.66
CA ASN A 119 -15.84 -6.73 -17.81
C ASN A 119 -15.06 -7.14 -19.06
N THR A 120 -15.65 -7.96 -19.95
CA THR A 120 -15.03 -8.38 -21.22
C THR A 120 -15.26 -7.33 -22.32
N ALA A 121 -14.39 -7.10 -23.33
CA ALA A 121 -13.42 -8.03 -23.95
C ALA A 121 -11.99 -7.48 -24.16
N ASP A 122 -11.71 -6.21 -23.88
CA ASP A 122 -10.36 -5.64 -23.81
C ASP A 122 -10.09 -5.39 -22.32
N ASN A 123 -9.11 -6.07 -21.72
CA ASN A 123 -8.80 -5.93 -20.30
C ASN A 123 -8.69 -4.44 -19.94
N GLY A 124 -9.67 -3.92 -19.20
CA GLY A 124 -9.67 -2.53 -18.78
C GLY A 124 -8.53 -2.31 -17.80
N ASP A 125 -7.42 -1.78 -18.30
CA ASP A 125 -6.33 -1.32 -17.46
C ASP A 125 -6.86 -0.15 -16.62
N ASP A 126 -7.03 -0.38 -15.31
CA ASP A 126 -7.31 0.70 -14.37
C ASP A 126 -5.98 1.29 -13.89
N ILE A 127 -5.86 2.62 -13.95
CA ILE A 127 -4.67 3.33 -13.48
C ILE A 127 -4.94 3.77 -12.05
N HIS A 128 -4.42 2.98 -11.11
CA HIS A 128 -4.44 3.32 -9.70
C HIS A 128 -3.26 4.22 -9.36
N THR A 129 -3.56 5.41 -8.85
CA THR A 129 -2.53 6.26 -8.25
C THR A 129 -2.66 6.18 -6.74
N VAL A 130 -1.75 5.42 -6.11
CA VAL A 130 -1.64 5.35 -4.65
C VAL A 130 -0.58 6.34 -4.19
N THR A 131 -0.98 7.27 -3.31
CA THR A 131 -0.10 8.31 -2.79
C THR A 131 0.24 8.01 -1.34
N TYR A 132 1.52 8.05 -1.03
CA TYR A 132 2.05 7.86 0.33
C TYR A 132 2.63 9.16 0.82
N THR A 133 2.34 9.50 2.07
CA THR A 133 2.88 10.71 2.70
C THR A 133 3.37 10.39 4.09
N ILE A 134 4.52 10.97 4.45
CA ILE A 134 4.96 11.01 5.85
C ILE A 134 4.51 12.34 6.43
N LEU A 135 3.76 12.26 7.52
CA LEU A 135 3.28 13.43 8.24
C LEU A 135 3.93 13.47 9.62
N ALA A 136 4.38 14.66 10.01
CA ALA A 136 4.63 14.95 11.41
C ALA A 136 3.31 14.86 12.19
N GLN A 137 3.36 14.27 13.37
CA GLN A 137 2.25 14.22 14.33
C GLN A 137 2.25 15.41 15.26
#